data_AF-A0A0B6YVP8-F1
#
_entry.id   AF-A0A0B6YVP8-F1
#
_cell.length_a   1.000
_cell.length_b   1.000
_cell.length_c   1.000
_cell.angle_alpha   90.00
_cell.angle_beta   90.00
_cell.angle_gamma   90.00
#
_symmetry.space_group_name_H-M   'P 1'
#
loop_
_entity.id
_entity.type
_entity.pdbx_description
1 polymer ?
#
loop_
_entity_poly.entity_id
_entity_poly.type
_entity_poly.pdbx_seq_one_letter_code
_entity_poly.pdbx_strand_id
1 'polypeptide(L)'
;RTEVSMSFQQWVFGTMTGFTGVLLVLVLCILFVFATQTARRHIFNMFWMTHKLFIVLYVLTIIHGASVVVQKPMFFAYLTGPAIWFMVDKLISLSRKKTELCIIK
;
A
#
# COMPACT_ATOMS: atom_id res chain seq x y z
N ARG A 1 -38.78 14.22 -2.33
CA ARG A 1 -37.73 13.22 -2.04
C ARG A 1 -37.08 13.65 -0.73
N THR A 2 -37.36 12.98 0.39
CA THR A 2 -36.69 13.27 1.66
C THR A 2 -35.22 12.88 1.50
N GLU A 3 -34.33 13.86 1.54
CA GLU A 3 -32.89 13.61 1.51
C GLU A 3 -32.48 13.12 2.90
N VAL A 4 -32.61 11.82 3.15
CA VAL A 4 -32.08 11.22 4.36
C VAL A 4 -30.55 11.32 4.28
N SER A 5 -29.98 12.20 5.09
CA SER A 5 -28.53 12.33 5.21
C SER A 5 -27.93 11.02 5.71
N MET A 6 -26.93 10.50 5.03
CA MET A 6 -26.21 9.32 5.50
C MET A 6 -25.59 9.59 6.87
N SER A 7 -25.77 8.64 7.79
CA SER A 7 -25.07 8.60 9.06
C SER A 7 -23.57 8.40 8.87
N PHE A 8 -22.78 8.70 9.90
CA PHE A 8 -21.33 8.51 9.88
C PHE A 8 -20.93 7.07 9.54
N GLN A 9 -21.60 6.08 10.14
CA GLN A 9 -21.35 4.66 9.91
C GLN A 9 -21.64 4.27 8.45
N GLN A 10 -22.67 4.86 7.83
CA GLN A 10 -22.97 4.63 6.42
C GLN A 10 -21.91 5.24 5.51
N TRP A 11 -21.37 6.42 5.85
CA TRP A 11 -20.24 6.98 5.11
C TRP A 11 -18.99 6.11 5.21
N VAL A 12 -18.65 5.66 6.42
CA VAL A 12 -17.42 4.91 6.69
C VAL A 12 -17.48 3.47 6.19
N PHE A 13 -18.60 2.77 6.35
CA PHE A 13 -18.70 1.34 6.02
C PHE A 13 -19.64 1.04 4.86
N GLY A 14 -20.56 1.95 4.53
CA GLY A 14 -21.55 1.77 3.46
C GLY A 14 -21.12 2.33 2.10
N THR A 15 -20.00 3.07 2.03
CA THR A 15 -19.47 3.57 0.75
C THR A 15 -18.16 2.88 0.40
N MET A 16 -17.90 2.72 -0.91
CA MET A 16 -16.64 2.16 -1.40
C MET A 16 -15.42 2.95 -0.89
N THR A 17 -15.48 4.28 -0.92
CA THR A 17 -14.40 5.16 -0.45
C THR A 17 -14.20 5.05 1.06
N GLY A 18 -15.29 5.04 1.85
CA GLY A 18 -15.17 4.86 3.30
C GLY A 18 -14.53 3.52 3.64
N PHE A 19 -15.06 2.42 3.10
CA PHE A 19 -14.63 1.08 3.48
C PHE A 19 -13.17 0.83 3.07
N THR A 20 -12.79 1.19 1.84
CA THR A 20 -11.39 1.11 1.40
C THR A 20 -10.47 2.05 2.17
N GLY A 21 -10.96 3.21 2.63
CA GLY A 21 -10.22 4.13 3.49
C GLY A 21 -9.88 3.52 4.85
N VAL A 22 -10.84 2.84 5.48
CA VAL A 22 -10.60 2.09 6.72
C VAL A 22 -9.53 1.00 6.51
N LEU A 23 -9.65 0.22 5.43
CA LEU A 23 -8.67 -0.81 5.10
C LEU A 23 -7.27 -0.23 4.83
N LEU A 24 -7.18 0.92 4.14
CA LEU A 24 -5.92 1.63 3.92
C LEU A 24 -5.26 2.02 5.24
N VAL A 25 -6.02 2.58 6.19
CA VAL A 25 -5.48 2.95 7.51
C VAL A 25 -4.98 1.72 8.26
N LEU A 26 -5.70 0.60 8.23
CA LEU A 26 -5.24 -0.65 8.85
C LEU A 26 -3.94 -1.17 8.24
N VAL A 27 -3.85 -1.17 6.90
CA VAL A 27 -2.62 -1.57 6.18
C VAL A 27 -1.46 -0.64 6.53
N LEU A 28 -1.70 0.68 6.56
CA LEU A 28 -0.69 1.67 6.95
C LEU A 28 -0.20 1.46 8.38
N CYS A 29 -1.10 1.23 9.35
CA CYS A 29 -0.73 0.94 10.72
C CYS A 29 0.22 -0.27 10.81
N ILE A 30 -0.10 -1.37 10.12
CA ILE A 30 0.76 -2.56 10.07
C ILE A 30 2.11 -2.21 9.44
N LEU A 31 2.13 -1.58 8.28
CA LEU A 31 3.37 -1.19 7.59
C LEU A 31 4.26 -0.35 8.50
N PHE A 32 3.72 0.71 9.09
CA PHE A 32 4.49 1.67 9.90
C PHE A 32 5.02 1.06 11.20
N VAL A 33 4.22 0.29 11.93
CA VAL A 33 4.65 -0.33 13.20
C VAL A 33 5.83 -1.27 12.96
N PHE A 34 5.76 -2.13 11.95
CA PHE A 34 6.85 -3.05 11.62
C PHE A 34 8.01 -2.38 10.84
N ALA A 35 7.82 -1.17 10.31
CA ALA A 35 8.89 -0.36 9.71
C ALA A 35 9.78 0.33 10.76
N THR A 36 9.34 0.42 12.02
CA THR A 36 10.07 1.12 13.07
C THR A 36 11.47 0.54 13.27
N GLN A 37 12.40 1.39 13.72
CA GLN A 37 13.78 0.97 13.94
C GLN A 37 13.90 -0.19 14.93
N THR A 38 13.07 -0.18 15.97
CA THR A 38 12.98 -1.26 16.96
C THR A 38 12.54 -2.56 16.30
N ALA A 39 11.45 -2.55 15.52
CA ALA A 39 10.97 -3.75 14.83
C ALA A 39 11.99 -4.31 13.83
N ARG A 40 12.65 -3.46 13.03
CA ARG A 40 13.67 -3.92 12.07
C ARG A 40 14.90 -4.54 12.72
N ARG A 41 15.29 -4.08 13.92
CA ARG A 41 16.43 -4.62 14.67
C ARG A 41 16.10 -5.96 15.33
N HIS A 42 14.90 -6.13 15.87
CA HIS A 42 14.54 -7.29 16.68
C HIS A 42 13.75 -8.37 15.92
N ILE A 43 12.97 -8.01 14.90
CA ILE A 43 12.06 -8.91 14.18
C ILE A 43 12.07 -8.65 12.65
N PHE A 44 13.26 -8.72 12.06
CA PHE A 44 13.48 -8.40 10.64
C PHE A 44 12.61 -9.22 9.66
N ASN A 45 12.32 -10.49 9.97
CA ASN A 45 11.43 -11.31 9.14
C ASN A 45 9.99 -10.75 9.09
N MET A 46 9.47 -10.25 10.21
CA MET A 46 8.15 -9.63 10.28
C MET A 46 8.11 -8.29 9.53
N PHE A 47 9.21 -7.52 9.59
CA PHE A 47 9.37 -6.34 8.74
C PHE A 47 9.19 -6.68 7.26
N TRP A 48 9.93 -7.67 6.73
CA TRP A 48 9.83 -8.04 5.33
C TRP A 48 8.47 -8.60 4.93
N MET A 49 7.88 -9.44 5.79
CA MET A 49 6.58 -10.02 5.51
C MET A 49 5.50 -8.94 5.40
N THR A 50 5.44 -8.04 6.39
CA THR A 50 4.45 -6.97 6.42
C THR A 50 4.69 -5.91 5.36
N HIS A 51 5.96 -5.60 5.03
CA HIS A 51 6.26 -4.60 4.01
C HIS A 51 5.78 -4.96 2.61
N LYS A 52 5.58 -6.24 2.30
CA LYS A 52 4.97 -6.68 1.02
C LYS A 52 3.53 -6.17 0.84
N LEU A 53 2.85 -5.75 1.92
CA LEU A 53 1.51 -5.16 1.85
C LEU A 53 1.47 -3.82 1.10
N PHE A 54 2.61 -3.23 0.73
CA PHE A 54 2.65 -2.05 -0.14
C PHE A 54 1.89 -2.26 -1.46
N ILE A 55 1.86 -3.48 -2.00
CA ILE A 55 1.09 -3.81 -3.21
C ILE A 55 -0.40 -3.64 -2.94
N VAL A 56 -0.89 -4.18 -1.81
CA VAL A 56 -2.27 -4.05 -1.35
C VAL A 56 -2.62 -2.58 -1.11
N LEU A 57 -1.71 -1.81 -0.50
CA LEU A 57 -1.86 -0.37 -0.28
C LEU A 57 -2.10 0.39 -1.60
N TYR A 58 -1.31 0.12 -2.64
CA TYR A 58 -1.48 0.79 -3.94
C TYR A 58 -2.80 0.40 -4.62
N VAL A 59 -3.18 -0.88 -4.60
CA VAL A 59 -4.45 -1.35 -5.15
C VAL A 59 -5.63 -0.69 -4.43
N LEU A 60 -5.62 -0.69 -3.09
CA LEU A 60 -6.67 -0.05 -2.30
C LEU A 60 -6.74 1.46 -2.54
N THR A 61 -5.61 2.14 -2.72
CA THR A 61 -5.59 3.59 -3.02
C THR A 61 -6.24 3.91 -4.37
N ILE A 62 -6.04 3.07 -5.38
CA ILE A 62 -6.71 3.22 -6.69
C ILE A 62 -8.23 3.08 -6.52
N ILE A 63 -8.69 2.03 -5.84
CA ILE A 63 -10.12 1.77 -5.61
C ILE A 63 -10.75 2.85 -4.73
N HIS A 64 -10.01 3.34 -3.73
CA HIS A 64 -10.48 4.36 -2.78
C HIS A 64 -10.96 5.64 -3.47
N GLY A 65 -10.20 6.12 -4.46
CA GLY A 65 -10.56 7.30 -5.25
C GLY A 65 -11.53 7.05 -6.41
N ALA A 66 -11.85 5.78 -6.73
CA ALA A 66 -12.60 5.44 -7.94
C ALA A 66 -14.08 5.86 -7.91
N SER A 67 -14.63 6.17 -6.73
CA SER A 67 -16.04 6.58 -6.55
C SER A 67 -16.35 8.01 -6.97
N VAL A 68 -15.32 8.85 -7.21
CA VAL A 68 -15.47 10.26 -7.62
C VAL A 68 -16.32 11.08 -6.64
N VAL A 69 -16.26 10.79 -5.33
CA VAL A 69 -17.08 11.49 -4.32
C VAL A 69 -16.81 13.01 -4.29
N VAL A 70 -15.55 13.42 -4.46
CA VAL A 70 -15.16 14.84 -4.46
C VAL A 70 -14.61 15.28 -5.82
N GLN A 71 -13.75 14.47 -6.42
CA GLN A 71 -13.07 14.80 -7.68
C GLN A 71 -12.72 13.53 -8.47
N LYS A 72 -12.36 13.71 -9.75
CA LYS A 72 -11.88 12.61 -10.60
C LYS A 72 -10.63 11.95 -10.00
N PRO A 73 -10.50 10.62 -10.06
CA PRO A 73 -9.33 9.94 -9.55
C PRO A 73 -8.11 10.36 -10.37
N MET A 74 -7.08 10.86 -9.70
CA MET A 74 -5.81 11.25 -10.34
C MET A 74 -4.64 10.37 -9.88
N PHE A 75 -4.85 9.52 -8.88
CA PHE A 75 -3.78 8.72 -8.28
C PHE A 75 -3.04 7.84 -9.28
N PHE A 76 -3.75 7.26 -10.25
CA PHE A 76 -3.12 6.45 -11.30
C PHE A 76 -2.10 7.26 -12.11
N ALA A 77 -2.38 8.53 -12.40
CA ALA A 77 -1.47 9.39 -13.16
C ALA A 77 -0.17 9.64 -12.38
N TYR A 78 -0.27 9.85 -11.06
CA TYR A 78 0.88 9.98 -10.18
C TYR A 78 1.64 8.67 -9.98
N LEU A 79 0.96 7.53 -10.03
CA LEU A 79 1.56 6.21 -9.83
C LEU A 79 2.32 5.70 -11.06
N THR A 80 1.83 5.97 -12.28
CA THR A 80 2.35 5.37 -13.52
C THR A 80 3.86 5.54 -13.70
N GLY A 81 4.37 6.78 -13.61
CA GLY A 81 5.80 7.05 -13.82
C GLY A 81 6.70 6.31 -12.83
N PRO A 82 6.52 6.49 -11.51
CA PRO A 82 7.27 5.76 -10.49
C PRO A 82 7.11 4.24 -10.57
N ALA A 83 5.92 3.73 -10.91
CA ALA A 83 5.67 2.30 -11.03
C ALA A 83 6.45 1.67 -12.19
N ILE A 84 6.48 2.33 -13.36
CA ILE A 84 7.29 1.89 -14.50
C ILE A 84 8.77 1.87 -14.11
N TRP A 85 9.25 2.96 -13.49
CA TRP A 85 10.65 3.06 -13.06
C TRP A 85 11.04 1.94 -12.09
N PHE A 86 10.22 1.72 -11.07
CA PHE A 86 10.42 0.64 -10.10
C PHE A 86 10.42 -0.74 -10.75
N MET A 87 9.51 -0.98 -11.71
CA MET A 87 9.44 -2.27 -12.39
C MET A 87 10.69 -2.54 -13.21
N VAL A 88 11.18 -1.56 -13.96
CA VAL A 88 12.44 -1.68 -14.71
C VAL A 88 13.61 -2.00 -13.78
N ASP A 89 13.78 -1.23 -12.69
CA ASP A 89 14.83 -1.50 -11.69
C ASP A 89 14.74 -2.91 -11.10
N LYS A 90 13.52 -3.38 -10.81
CA LYS A 90 13.30 -4.74 -10.28
C LYS A 90 13.60 -5.82 -11.30
N LEU A 91 13.20 -5.66 -12.56
CA LEU A 91 13.52 -6.62 -13.62
C LEU A 91 15.03 -6.74 -13.82
N ILE A 92 15.75 -5.60 -13.88
CA ILE A 92 17.21 -5.59 -13.96
C ILE A 92 17.82 -6.25 -12.72
N SER A 93 17.29 -5.96 -11.53
CA SER A 93 17.77 -6.54 -10.27
C SER A 93 17.55 -8.04 -10.13
N LEU A 94 16.49 -8.57 -10.76
CA LEU A 94 16.21 -10.00 -10.83
C LEU A 94 17.05 -10.70 -11.90
N SER A 95 17.39 -10.00 -13.00
CA SER A 95 18.25 -10.52 -14.07
C SER A 95 19.70 -10.74 -13.62
N ARG A 96 20.18 -9.98 -12.62
CA ARG A 96 21.55 -10.14 -12.09
C ARG A 96 21.71 -11.48 -11.36
N LYS A 97 22.70 -12.27 -11.77
CA LYS A 97 23.13 -13.47 -11.05
C LYS A 97 23.70 -13.09 -9.68
N LYS A 98 23.12 -13.64 -8.61
CA LYS A 98 23.63 -13.48 -7.25
C LYS A 98 24.47 -14.72 -6.89
N THR A 99 25.77 -14.54 -6.75
CA THR A 99 26.70 -15.58 -6.29
C THR A 99 26.89 -15.45 -4.78
N GLU A 100 26.56 -16.50 -4.04
CA GLU A 100 26.88 -16.58 -2.61
C GLU A 100 28.39 -16.82 -2.47
N LEU A 101 29.08 -15.94 -1.73
CA LEU A 101 30.51 -16.09 -1.44
C LEU A 101 30.67 -16.73 -0.06
N CYS A 102 31.50 -17.76 0.03
CA CYS A 102 31.83 -18.38 1.31
C CYS A 102 32.87 -17.51 2.04
N ILE A 103 32.58 -17.14 3.30
CA ILE A 103 33.51 -16.42 4.16
C ILE A 103 34.35 -17.46 4.90
N ILE A 104 35.64 -17.54 4.56
CA ILE A 104 36.61 -18.34 5.33
C ILE A 104 36.97 -17.53 6.57
N LYS A 105 36.77 -18.11 7.76
CA LYS A 105 37.12 -17.50 9.04
C LYS A 105 38.61 -17.59 9.32
#